data_AF-A0A1X2GLU4-F1
#
_entry.id   AF-A0A1X2GLU4-F1
#
_cell.length_a   1.000
_cell.length_b   1.000
_cell.length_c   1.000
_cell.angle_alpha   90.00
_cell.angle_beta   90.00
_cell.angle_gamma   90.00
#
_symmetry.space_group_name_H-M   'P 1'
#
loop_
_entity.id
_entity.type
_entity.pdbx_description
1 polymer ?
#
loop_
_entity_poly.entity_id
_entity_poly.type
_entity_poly.pdbx_seq_one_letter_code
_entity_poly.pdbx_strand_id
1 'polypeptide(L)'
;MPIPQSPSTDDWDGSDTSQTTSPVSPNSQNDLTLKELATTKEYRSELKKYLTSFLEKEAIQGPAPKRTASRHKLSKLNHAQYLELARDVYDEMTRRTVHEMEVPFLPVNDIFHPRRNQARQKLATLPEHRFMDLSSDVYHELVRRFPHTVLVKNENDLPPLPPKDEFYANSSPMQSEWSHDQILPAKDVLQIDQHYHAYSPHPLDPIDLPSPQPQQAHQWADSLDNLIADIDSMVKPYSQSKEDLAKRKHSSDIELLQKQHEKEVNELKKRIHELEQTSLESKVEEDMCKRYEALEKEHQQLQLEKRQQFEAVKKVKKEINDILQQLDQLQIKNEKITQEKNEALDLVHQLQTDMKMLEFKHKALRQHIRAAKVESTSTSSSDSQRSSALTVPWDYNTLKPSIHGIISYKTVLAYQIHAEEFVKSARSSDRSDIIRPMKSLVSICKDISQQVDDSDIGHAERSHVEVDDRVLGNEENEDVSTSKVLERYRSIRRQFATNLYQLVLACQSFAYGSGVYPLNLLDSSLGHLTSVAIELVQLLGVYE
;
A
#
# COMPACT_ATOMS: atom_id res chain seq x y z
N MET A 1 -71.46 -24.25 -42.14
CA MET A 1 -70.66 -25.49 -42.03
C MET A 1 -69.18 -25.12 -42.12
N PRO A 2 -68.24 -25.80 -41.43
CA PRO A 2 -68.09 -25.97 -39.97
C PRO A 2 -66.71 -25.46 -39.41
N ILE A 3 -66.67 -25.03 -38.13
CA ILE A 3 -65.73 -25.27 -36.97
C ILE A 3 -64.19 -25.40 -37.26
N PRO A 4 -63.21 -24.81 -36.50
CA PRO A 4 -63.04 -25.01 -35.03
C PRO A 4 -62.39 -23.93 -34.10
N GLN A 5 -62.77 -24.06 -32.81
CA GLN A 5 -62.01 -24.00 -31.53
C GLN A 5 -61.38 -22.70 -30.95
N SER A 6 -61.73 -22.47 -29.68
CA SER A 6 -61.18 -21.55 -28.65
C SER A 6 -59.98 -22.22 -27.90
N PRO A 7 -59.17 -21.57 -27.00
CA PRO A 7 -59.56 -20.71 -25.84
C PRO A 7 -58.78 -19.37 -25.71
N SER A 8 -59.44 -18.27 -25.33
CA SER A 8 -59.60 -17.73 -23.95
C SER A 8 -58.35 -17.00 -23.42
N THR A 9 -58.42 -15.67 -23.43
CA THR A 9 -57.49 -14.72 -22.82
C THR A 9 -58.24 -13.94 -21.73
N ASP A 10 -57.83 -14.13 -20.47
CA ASP A 10 -58.09 -13.26 -19.30
C ASP A 10 -56.75 -13.24 -18.52
N ASP A 11 -56.01 -12.13 -18.42
CA ASP A 11 -56.16 -11.03 -17.45
C ASP A 11 -56.21 -11.48 -15.98
N TRP A 12 -55.06 -11.42 -15.26
CA TRP A 12 -54.79 -10.57 -14.08
C TRP A 12 -53.43 -10.92 -13.40
N ASP A 13 -52.68 -9.87 -13.06
CA ASP A 13 -51.81 -9.68 -11.88
C ASP A 13 -50.29 -9.72 -12.08
N GLY A 14 -49.73 -8.53 -12.33
CA GLY A 14 -48.32 -8.20 -12.17
C GLY A 14 -48.19 -6.98 -11.27
N SER A 15 -48.35 -7.21 -9.96
CA SER A 15 -48.14 -6.24 -8.90
C SER A 15 -46.65 -5.93 -8.68
N ASP A 16 -46.42 -4.70 -8.25
CA ASP A 16 -45.16 -4.02 -7.96
C ASP A 16 -44.02 -4.85 -7.36
N THR A 17 -42.81 -4.69 -7.90
CA THR A 17 -41.60 -4.68 -7.07
C THR A 17 -40.59 -3.69 -7.64
N SER A 18 -40.64 -2.46 -7.13
CA SER A 18 -39.61 -1.44 -7.30
C SER A 18 -38.34 -1.88 -6.57
N GLN A 19 -37.27 -2.26 -7.29
CA GLN A 19 -35.92 -2.32 -6.71
C GLN A 19 -35.25 -0.95 -6.85
N THR A 20 -35.18 -0.27 -5.72
CA THR A 20 -34.49 0.98 -5.49
C THR A 20 -32.97 0.80 -5.65
N THR A 21 -32.39 1.38 -6.69
CA THR A 21 -30.94 1.50 -6.84
C THR A 21 -30.44 2.71 -6.03
N SER A 22 -29.76 2.46 -4.93
CA SER A 22 -29.05 3.50 -4.15
C SER A 22 -27.71 3.89 -4.81
N PRO A 23 -27.21 5.12 -4.63
CA PRO A 23 -26.01 5.62 -5.29
C PRO A 23 -24.73 5.14 -4.58
N VAL A 24 -23.80 4.58 -5.36
CA VAL A 24 -22.51 4.06 -4.90
C VAL A 24 -21.52 5.21 -4.67
N SER A 25 -21.02 5.33 -3.44
CA SER A 25 -19.93 6.25 -3.05
C SER A 25 -18.55 5.68 -3.40
N PRO A 26 -17.54 6.51 -3.73
CA PRO A 26 -16.25 6.07 -4.26
C PRO A 26 -15.20 5.87 -3.16
N ASN A 27 -15.45 5.02 -2.17
CA ASN A 27 -14.41 4.69 -1.17
C ASN A 27 -14.61 3.30 -0.53
N SER A 28 -14.38 2.24 -1.32
CA SER A 28 -14.53 0.84 -0.88
C SER A 28 -13.36 -0.04 -1.36
N GLN A 29 -12.15 0.52 -1.38
CA GLN A 29 -10.92 -0.28 -1.51
C GLN A 29 -10.50 -0.72 -0.10
N ASN A 30 -11.05 -1.84 0.40
CA ASN A 30 -10.38 -2.82 1.30
C ASN A 30 -11.31 -3.63 2.23
N ASP A 31 -12.64 -3.48 2.17
CA ASP A 31 -13.51 -4.48 2.79
C ASP A 31 -13.67 -5.69 1.86
N LEU A 32 -12.65 -6.53 1.85
CA LEU A 32 -12.79 -7.89 1.32
C LEU A 32 -13.72 -8.66 2.25
N THR A 33 -14.80 -9.18 1.69
CA THR A 33 -15.73 -10.02 2.43
C THR A 33 -14.96 -11.24 2.97
N LEU A 34 -15.18 -11.67 4.22
CA LEU A 34 -14.54 -12.86 4.81
C LEU A 34 -14.61 -14.10 3.89
N LYS A 35 -15.70 -14.21 3.13
CA LYS A 35 -15.93 -15.25 2.12
C LYS A 35 -15.00 -15.14 0.90
N GLU A 36 -14.68 -13.92 0.46
CA GLU A 36 -13.75 -13.66 -0.64
C GLU A 36 -12.30 -13.97 -0.24
N LEU A 37 -11.92 -13.69 1.00
CA LEU A 37 -10.61 -14.08 1.53
C LEU A 37 -10.46 -15.60 1.63
N ALA A 38 -11.51 -16.30 2.08
CA ALA A 38 -11.51 -17.76 2.16
C ALA A 38 -11.37 -18.42 0.79
N THR A 39 -12.17 -18.00 -0.19
CA THR A 39 -12.11 -18.52 -1.57
C THR A 39 -10.79 -18.17 -2.27
N THR A 40 -10.26 -16.97 -2.05
CA THR A 40 -8.94 -16.57 -2.60
C THR A 40 -7.80 -17.39 -1.99
N LYS A 41 -7.88 -17.72 -0.69
CA LYS A 41 -6.92 -18.62 -0.02
C LYS A 41 -6.96 -20.02 -0.62
N GLU A 42 -8.14 -20.53 -0.91
CA GLU A 42 -8.34 -21.83 -1.56
C GLU A 42 -7.72 -21.84 -2.96
N TYR A 43 -8.03 -20.86 -3.81
CA TYR A 43 -7.46 -20.74 -5.15
C TYR A 43 -5.94 -20.70 -5.13
N ARG A 44 -5.36 -19.93 -4.20
CA ARG A 44 -3.92 -19.85 -4.01
C ARG A 44 -3.30 -21.19 -3.61
N SER A 45 -3.92 -21.91 -2.67
CA SER A 45 -3.41 -23.19 -2.18
C SER A 45 -3.38 -24.22 -3.31
N GLU A 46 -4.45 -24.33 -4.07
CA GLU A 46 -4.55 -25.29 -5.18
C GLU A 46 -3.64 -24.90 -6.35
N LEU A 47 -3.58 -23.62 -6.73
CA LEU A 47 -2.61 -23.15 -7.74
C LEU A 47 -1.17 -23.44 -7.33
N LYS A 48 -0.83 -23.27 -6.04
CA LYS A 48 0.51 -23.61 -5.54
C LYS A 48 0.81 -25.10 -5.70
N LYS A 49 -0.14 -25.97 -5.34
CA LYS A 49 0.01 -27.43 -5.48
C LYS A 49 0.23 -27.80 -6.95
N TYR A 50 -0.62 -27.30 -7.85
CA TYR A 50 -0.52 -27.54 -9.29
C TYR A 50 0.80 -27.07 -9.89
N LEU A 51 1.29 -25.90 -9.47
CA LEU A 51 2.49 -25.28 -10.04
C LEU A 51 3.78 -25.66 -9.31
N THR A 52 3.78 -26.60 -8.34
CA THR A 52 4.95 -26.84 -7.48
C THR A 52 6.23 -27.11 -8.27
N SER A 53 6.19 -28.07 -9.21
CA SER A 53 7.35 -28.42 -10.05
C SER A 53 7.74 -27.32 -11.05
N PHE A 54 6.81 -26.44 -11.41
CA PHE A 54 7.05 -25.32 -12.32
C PHE A 54 7.65 -24.10 -11.58
N LEU A 55 7.15 -23.79 -10.39
CA LEU A 55 7.67 -22.73 -9.52
C LEU A 55 9.08 -23.03 -9.05
N GLU A 56 9.41 -24.30 -8.76
CA GLU A 56 10.79 -24.72 -8.43
C GLU A 56 11.75 -24.47 -9.60
N LYS A 57 11.34 -24.79 -10.83
CA LYS A 57 12.13 -24.48 -12.04
C LYS A 57 12.28 -22.99 -12.27
N GLU A 58 11.21 -22.22 -12.07
CA GLU A 58 11.21 -20.75 -12.23
C GLU A 58 12.06 -20.06 -11.14
N ALA A 59 12.10 -20.61 -9.92
CA ALA A 59 12.96 -20.08 -8.84
C ALA A 59 14.46 -20.24 -9.15
N ILE A 60 14.84 -21.30 -9.89
CA ILE A 60 16.23 -21.57 -10.27
C ILE A 60 16.62 -20.78 -11.53
N GLN A 61 15.76 -20.74 -12.54
CA GLN A 61 16.08 -20.17 -13.87
C GLN A 61 15.66 -18.71 -14.03
N GLY A 62 14.83 -18.21 -13.11
CA GLY A 62 14.19 -16.90 -13.22
C GLY A 62 13.03 -16.88 -14.22
N PRO A 63 12.15 -15.87 -14.12
CA PRO A 63 11.05 -15.71 -15.06
C PRO A 63 11.54 -15.32 -16.46
N ALA A 64 10.90 -15.84 -17.49
CA ALA A 64 11.21 -15.45 -18.87
C ALA A 64 11.02 -13.92 -19.07
N PRO A 65 11.95 -13.22 -19.73
CA PRO A 65 11.92 -11.75 -19.84
C PRO A 65 10.68 -11.22 -20.59
N LYS A 66 10.08 -12.04 -21.46
CA LYS A 66 8.83 -11.71 -22.18
C LYS A 66 7.60 -11.64 -21.25
N ARG A 67 7.68 -12.13 -20.00
CA ARG A 67 6.57 -12.13 -19.02
C ARG A 67 6.48 -10.84 -18.21
N THR A 68 7.51 -10.00 -18.17
CA THR A 68 7.51 -8.74 -17.42
C THR A 68 6.38 -7.81 -17.85
N ALA A 69 6.10 -7.72 -19.16
CA ALA A 69 4.99 -6.93 -19.69
C ALA A 69 3.61 -7.48 -19.27
N SER A 70 3.45 -8.81 -19.21
CA SER A 70 2.22 -9.47 -18.76
C SER A 70 1.97 -9.24 -17.27
N ARG A 71 3.01 -9.37 -16.43
CA ARG A 71 2.94 -9.08 -14.98
C ARG A 71 2.54 -7.64 -14.70
N HIS A 72 3.12 -6.69 -15.44
CA HIS A 72 2.76 -5.29 -15.31
C HIS A 72 1.30 -5.02 -15.72
N LYS A 73 0.77 -5.73 -16.72
CA LYS A 73 -0.66 -5.66 -17.07
C LYS A 73 -1.56 -6.23 -15.96
N LEU A 74 -1.19 -7.36 -15.35
CA LEU A 74 -1.93 -7.95 -14.22
C LEU A 74 -1.93 -7.02 -13.00
N SER A 75 -0.80 -6.38 -12.70
CA SER A 75 -0.70 -5.38 -11.63
C SER A 75 -1.60 -4.16 -11.84
N LYS A 76 -1.99 -3.85 -13.07
CA LYS A 76 -2.86 -2.70 -13.41
C LYS A 76 -4.35 -3.03 -13.41
N LEU A 77 -4.73 -4.30 -13.29
CA LEU A 77 -6.14 -4.69 -13.22
C LEU A 77 -6.76 -4.24 -11.90
N ASN A 78 -8.04 -3.84 -11.97
CA ASN A 78 -8.84 -3.55 -10.79
C ASN A 78 -9.03 -4.83 -9.94
N HIS A 79 -9.21 -4.69 -8.64
CA HIS A 79 -9.32 -5.80 -7.69
C HIS A 79 -10.39 -6.82 -8.10
N ALA A 80 -11.60 -6.36 -8.41
CA ALA A 80 -12.69 -7.23 -8.87
C ALA A 80 -12.35 -7.97 -10.17
N GLN A 81 -11.81 -7.26 -11.16
CA GLN A 81 -11.40 -7.85 -12.45
C GLN A 81 -10.30 -8.90 -12.29
N TYR A 82 -9.38 -8.66 -11.35
CA TYR A 82 -8.31 -9.59 -11.04
C TYR A 82 -8.85 -10.86 -10.36
N LEU A 83 -9.76 -10.73 -9.40
CA LEU A 83 -10.41 -11.89 -8.75
C LEU A 83 -11.24 -12.71 -9.74
N GLU A 84 -11.93 -12.06 -10.68
CA GLU A 84 -12.63 -12.76 -11.76
C GLU A 84 -11.67 -13.56 -12.63
N LEU A 85 -10.54 -12.96 -13.04
CA LEU A 85 -9.50 -13.64 -13.79
C LEU A 85 -8.90 -14.82 -12.99
N ALA A 86 -8.61 -14.62 -11.71
CA ALA A 86 -8.04 -15.64 -10.84
C ALA A 86 -9.00 -16.83 -10.68
N ARG A 87 -10.31 -16.55 -10.54
CA ARG A 87 -11.36 -17.58 -10.51
C ARG A 87 -11.45 -18.32 -11.84
N ASP A 88 -11.45 -17.60 -12.96
CA ASP A 88 -11.52 -18.22 -14.29
C ASP A 88 -10.30 -19.11 -14.58
N VAL A 89 -9.11 -18.73 -14.09
CA VAL A 89 -7.88 -19.55 -14.17
C VAL A 89 -7.95 -20.77 -13.23
N TYR A 90 -8.48 -20.62 -12.02
CA TYR A 90 -8.68 -21.73 -11.09
C TYR A 90 -9.68 -22.77 -11.64
N ASP A 91 -10.82 -22.31 -12.17
CA ASP A 91 -11.83 -23.20 -12.75
C ASP A 91 -11.23 -23.96 -13.96
N GLU A 92 -10.44 -23.28 -14.80
CA GLU A 92 -9.75 -23.89 -15.94
C GLU A 92 -8.66 -24.89 -15.51
N MET A 93 -7.86 -24.57 -14.50
CA MET A 93 -6.87 -25.49 -13.92
C MET A 93 -7.55 -26.75 -13.38
N THR A 94 -8.65 -26.56 -12.65
CA THR A 94 -9.45 -27.66 -12.11
C THR A 94 -9.99 -28.54 -13.24
N ARG A 95 -10.51 -27.94 -14.33
CA ARG A 95 -10.94 -28.69 -15.52
C ARG A 95 -9.80 -29.51 -16.14
N ARG A 96 -8.60 -28.92 -16.30
CA ARG A 96 -7.43 -29.61 -16.88
C ARG A 96 -6.91 -30.75 -16.00
N THR A 97 -7.10 -30.68 -14.68
CA THR A 97 -6.55 -31.64 -13.71
C THR A 97 -7.54 -32.74 -13.31
N VAL A 98 -8.83 -32.42 -13.19
CA VAL A 98 -9.87 -33.34 -12.67
C VAL A 98 -10.70 -33.98 -13.76
N HIS A 99 -10.92 -33.30 -14.90
CA HIS A 99 -11.88 -33.72 -15.93
C HIS A 99 -11.23 -34.17 -17.24
N GLU A 100 -9.94 -34.52 -17.24
CA GLU A 100 -9.15 -35.07 -18.39
C GLU A 100 -9.70 -34.69 -19.78
N MET A 101 -9.69 -33.40 -20.13
CA MET A 101 -10.09 -32.87 -21.45
C MET A 101 -11.45 -33.33 -22.04
N GLU A 102 -12.29 -34.09 -21.32
CA GLU A 102 -13.57 -34.60 -21.83
C GLU A 102 -14.53 -33.47 -22.19
N VAL A 103 -14.41 -32.34 -21.47
CA VAL A 103 -15.14 -31.11 -21.76
C VAL A 103 -14.17 -30.10 -22.40
N PRO A 104 -14.32 -29.77 -23.71
CA PRO A 104 -13.32 -29.00 -24.45
C PRO A 104 -13.19 -27.54 -23.97
N PHE A 105 -14.25 -26.95 -23.43
CA PHE A 105 -14.24 -25.62 -22.83
C PHE A 105 -15.26 -25.54 -21.69
N LEU A 106 -15.07 -24.64 -20.72
CA LEU A 106 -16.04 -24.45 -19.64
C LEU A 106 -17.38 -23.98 -20.23
N PRO A 107 -18.53 -24.55 -19.83
CA PRO A 107 -19.84 -24.14 -20.33
C PRO A 107 -20.05 -22.62 -20.25
N VAL A 108 -20.69 -22.09 -21.30
CA VAL A 108 -21.12 -20.69 -21.34
C VAL A 108 -22.17 -20.50 -20.23
N ASN A 109 -21.97 -19.49 -19.40
CA ASN A 109 -22.92 -19.14 -18.35
C ASN A 109 -23.57 -17.80 -18.71
N ASP A 110 -24.90 -17.79 -18.80
CA ASP A 110 -25.69 -16.62 -19.22
C ASP A 110 -25.66 -15.47 -18.22
N ILE A 111 -25.23 -15.75 -16.97
CA ILE A 111 -25.00 -14.73 -15.93
C ILE A 111 -23.74 -13.91 -16.24
N PHE A 112 -22.77 -14.49 -16.98
CA PHE A 112 -21.53 -13.80 -17.31
C PHE A 112 -21.67 -12.99 -18.59
N HIS A 113 -21.01 -11.82 -18.60
CA HIS A 113 -20.93 -11.00 -19.80
C HIS A 113 -20.31 -11.79 -20.97
N PRO A 114 -20.80 -11.68 -22.22
CA PRO A 114 -20.34 -12.46 -23.37
C PRO A 114 -18.81 -12.43 -23.59
N ARG A 115 -18.17 -11.27 -23.34
CA ARG A 115 -16.70 -11.12 -23.41
C ARG A 115 -15.95 -11.98 -22.37
N ARG A 116 -16.51 -12.19 -21.17
CA ARG A 116 -15.91 -13.05 -20.14
C ARG A 116 -16.01 -14.52 -20.54
N ASN A 117 -17.15 -14.95 -21.07
CA ASN A 117 -17.29 -16.31 -21.62
C ASN A 117 -16.31 -16.56 -22.78
N GLN A 118 -16.11 -15.58 -23.66
CA GLN A 118 -15.09 -15.66 -24.72
C GLN A 118 -13.67 -15.77 -24.14
N ALA A 119 -13.36 -15.06 -23.07
CA ALA A 119 -12.06 -15.16 -22.38
C ALA A 119 -11.86 -16.56 -21.75
N ARG A 120 -12.90 -17.11 -21.10
CA ARG A 120 -12.89 -18.48 -20.54
C ARG A 120 -12.67 -19.55 -21.62
N GLN A 121 -13.30 -19.39 -22.79
CA GLN A 121 -13.02 -20.26 -23.95
C GLN A 121 -11.58 -20.10 -24.44
N LYS A 122 -11.03 -18.89 -24.48
CA LYS A 122 -9.62 -18.68 -24.85
C LYS A 122 -8.67 -19.35 -23.86
N LEU A 123 -8.96 -19.33 -22.56
CA LEU A 123 -8.18 -20.05 -21.56
C LEU A 123 -8.15 -21.56 -21.83
N ALA A 124 -9.26 -22.13 -22.31
CA ALA A 124 -9.34 -23.53 -22.71
C ALA A 124 -8.39 -23.87 -23.88
N THR A 125 -8.29 -22.98 -24.86
CA THR A 125 -7.47 -23.18 -26.07
C THR A 125 -5.97 -22.91 -25.89
N LEU A 126 -5.56 -22.38 -24.73
CA LEU A 126 -4.15 -22.06 -24.49
C LEU A 126 -3.29 -23.33 -24.36
N PRO A 127 -2.11 -23.39 -25.03
CA PRO A 127 -1.14 -24.46 -24.81
C PRO A 127 -0.76 -24.58 -23.34
N GLU A 128 -0.49 -25.80 -22.86
CA GLU A 128 -0.19 -26.08 -21.45
C GLU A 128 0.92 -25.18 -20.89
N HIS A 129 2.06 -25.05 -21.57
CA HIS A 129 3.14 -24.17 -21.14
C HIS A 129 2.70 -22.69 -20.99
N ARG A 130 1.85 -22.19 -21.89
CA ARG A 130 1.37 -20.81 -21.85
C ARG A 130 0.35 -20.60 -20.73
N PHE A 131 -0.43 -21.63 -20.43
CA PHE A 131 -1.32 -21.66 -19.29
C PHE A 131 -0.53 -21.69 -17.98
N MET A 132 0.53 -22.49 -17.87
CA MET A 132 1.43 -22.52 -16.70
C MET A 132 2.08 -21.16 -16.43
N ASP A 133 2.54 -20.47 -17.47
CA ASP A 133 3.08 -19.11 -17.35
C ASP A 133 2.04 -18.13 -16.77
N LEU A 134 0.81 -18.16 -17.30
CA LEU A 134 -0.28 -17.31 -16.83
C LEU A 134 -0.65 -17.64 -15.37
N SER A 135 -0.79 -18.92 -15.06
CA SER A 135 -1.13 -19.40 -13.72
C SER A 135 -0.04 -19.06 -12.70
N SER A 136 1.25 -19.13 -13.08
CA SER A 136 2.37 -18.66 -12.25
C SER A 136 2.31 -17.15 -12.04
N ASP A 137 2.01 -16.36 -13.07
CA ASP A 137 1.88 -14.91 -12.94
C ASP A 137 0.70 -14.53 -12.00
N VAL A 138 -0.44 -15.20 -12.11
CA VAL A 138 -1.61 -15.03 -11.24
C VAL A 138 -1.31 -15.51 -9.81
N TYR A 139 -0.57 -16.60 -9.63
CA TYR A 139 -0.17 -17.05 -8.30
C TYR A 139 0.66 -15.99 -7.57
N HIS A 140 1.71 -15.45 -8.22
CA HIS A 140 2.56 -14.43 -7.61
C HIS A 140 1.81 -13.13 -7.31
N GLU A 141 0.90 -12.71 -8.20
CA GLU A 141 0.08 -11.52 -7.98
C GLU A 141 -0.98 -11.75 -6.87
N LEU A 142 -1.49 -12.96 -6.70
CA LEU A 142 -2.32 -13.35 -5.53
C LEU A 142 -1.51 -13.27 -4.23
N VAL A 143 -0.26 -13.76 -4.23
CA VAL A 143 0.63 -13.65 -3.07
C VAL A 143 0.89 -12.19 -2.69
N ARG A 144 1.09 -11.33 -3.69
CA ARG A 144 1.37 -9.90 -3.50
C ARG A 144 0.17 -9.11 -3.00
N ARG A 145 -1.03 -9.38 -3.52
CA ARG A 145 -2.27 -8.68 -3.14
C ARG A 145 -2.86 -9.16 -1.82
N PHE A 146 -2.60 -10.42 -1.44
CA PHE A 146 -3.15 -11.05 -0.24
C PHE A 146 -2.06 -11.63 0.68
N PRO A 147 -1.23 -10.78 1.31
CA PRO A 147 -0.14 -11.25 2.18
C PRO A 147 -0.65 -12.06 3.39
N HIS A 148 -1.83 -11.74 3.92
CA HIS A 148 -2.43 -12.43 5.07
C HIS A 148 -2.79 -13.90 4.80
N THR A 149 -2.97 -14.29 3.53
CA THR A 149 -3.21 -15.70 3.16
C THR A 149 -1.96 -16.57 3.28
N VAL A 150 -0.77 -15.97 3.40
CA VAL A 150 0.52 -16.65 3.62
C VAL A 150 0.66 -17.09 5.09
N LEU A 151 0.15 -16.29 6.02
CA LEU A 151 0.54 -16.31 7.43
C LEU A 151 -0.08 -17.46 8.25
N VAL A 152 -1.08 -18.17 7.73
CA VAL A 152 -1.85 -19.17 8.50
C VAL A 152 -1.15 -20.54 8.59
N LYS A 153 0.08 -20.71 8.09
CA LYS A 153 0.80 -22.00 8.20
C LYS A 153 1.71 -22.14 9.42
N ASN A 154 1.83 -21.10 10.26
CA ASN A 154 2.72 -21.10 11.42
C ASN A 154 1.98 -20.88 12.76
N GLU A 155 0.78 -21.43 12.91
CA GLU A 155 0.13 -21.50 14.24
C GLU A 155 0.69 -22.64 15.12
N ASN A 156 1.57 -23.50 14.57
CA ASN A 156 2.18 -24.62 15.30
C ASN A 156 3.61 -24.35 15.83
N ASP A 157 4.16 -23.15 15.61
CA ASP A 157 5.48 -22.75 16.13
C ASP A 157 5.41 -21.60 17.16
N LEU A 158 4.20 -21.28 17.67
CA LEU A 158 4.11 -20.39 18.82
C LEU A 158 4.54 -21.14 20.09
N PRO A 159 5.43 -20.57 20.92
CA PRO A 159 5.73 -21.13 22.24
C PRO A 159 4.42 -21.26 23.05
N PRO A 160 4.23 -22.34 23.81
CA PRO A 160 3.00 -22.60 24.52
C PRO A 160 2.72 -21.44 25.49
N LEU A 161 1.55 -20.82 25.33
CA LEU A 161 1.03 -19.85 26.28
C LEU A 161 0.89 -20.54 27.66
N PRO A 162 1.23 -19.86 28.76
CA PRO A 162 1.05 -20.42 30.09
C PRO A 162 -0.44 -20.72 30.35
N PRO A 163 -0.75 -21.80 31.10
CA PRO A 163 -2.12 -22.20 31.39
C PRO A 163 -2.89 -21.06 32.09
N LYS A 164 -4.15 -20.88 31.73
CA LYS A 164 -5.05 -19.93 32.39
C LYS A 164 -5.35 -20.45 33.80
N ASP A 165 -4.97 -19.69 34.82
CA ASP A 165 -5.37 -19.95 36.20
C ASP A 165 -6.91 -19.88 36.32
N GLU A 166 -7.51 -21.00 36.66
CA GLU A 166 -8.91 -21.14 37.04
C GLU A 166 -9.14 -20.55 38.42
N PHE A 167 -9.38 -19.24 38.51
CA PHE A 167 -10.11 -18.69 39.66
C PHE A 167 -11.10 -17.62 39.19
N TYR A 168 -12.28 -17.66 39.82
CA TYR A 168 -13.51 -16.90 39.57
C TYR A 168 -14.52 -17.51 38.58
N ALA A 169 -15.04 -18.67 38.94
CA ALA A 169 -16.44 -18.99 38.67
C ALA A 169 -17.34 -18.33 39.75
N ASN A 170 -17.98 -17.20 39.43
CA ASN A 170 -19.39 -16.89 39.76
C ASN A 170 -19.71 -15.40 39.55
N SER A 171 -20.35 -15.09 38.43
CA SER A 171 -21.63 -14.34 38.37
C SER A 171 -22.01 -14.08 36.91
N SER A 172 -23.19 -14.54 36.53
CA SER A 172 -23.80 -14.30 35.20
C SER A 172 -24.47 -12.90 35.15
N PRO A 173 -25.17 -12.54 34.06
CA PRO A 173 -24.68 -11.70 32.96
C PRO A 173 -25.37 -10.32 32.94
N MET A 174 -24.65 -9.25 32.62
CA MET A 174 -25.29 -7.96 32.30
C MET A 174 -24.81 -7.44 30.95
N GLN A 175 -25.79 -7.30 30.06
CA GLN A 175 -25.76 -6.49 28.85
C GLN A 175 -25.44 -5.03 29.20
N SER A 176 -24.58 -4.38 28.41
CA SER A 176 -24.97 -3.25 27.56
C SER A 176 -23.77 -2.46 27.03
N GLU A 177 -23.85 -2.20 25.72
CA GLU A 177 -23.50 -0.96 25.01
C GLU A 177 -22.40 -0.07 25.58
N TRP A 178 -21.29 -0.02 24.85
CA TRP A 178 -20.26 1.00 25.01
C TRP A 178 -20.58 2.19 24.11
N SER A 179 -21.18 3.22 24.69
CA SER A 179 -21.18 4.57 24.13
C SER A 179 -19.93 5.31 24.63
N HIS A 180 -19.09 5.75 23.71
CA HIS A 180 -17.97 6.66 23.98
C HIS A 180 -18.50 8.09 24.06
N ASP A 181 -18.29 8.77 25.20
CA ASP A 181 -17.83 10.16 25.29
C ASP A 181 -17.94 10.68 26.73
N GLN A 182 -16.79 10.93 27.37
CA GLN A 182 -16.52 12.12 28.19
C GLN A 182 -15.13 12.03 28.84
N ILE A 183 -14.24 12.91 28.37
CA ILE A 183 -12.99 13.28 29.05
C ILE A 183 -13.30 14.48 29.95
N LEU A 184 -12.86 14.46 31.22
CA LEU A 184 -12.16 15.57 31.90
C LEU A 184 -11.55 15.07 33.25
N PRO A 185 -10.54 15.78 33.79
CA PRO A 185 -9.41 15.18 34.52
C PRO A 185 -9.44 15.47 36.03
N ALA A 186 -8.84 14.59 36.83
CA ALA A 186 -8.10 14.97 38.05
C ALA A 186 -7.42 13.74 38.68
N LYS A 187 -6.10 13.85 38.85
CA LYS A 187 -5.37 13.67 40.11
C LYS A 187 -6.13 12.85 41.18
N ASP A 188 -5.75 11.59 41.36
CA ASP A 188 -5.46 11.13 42.71
C ASP A 188 -4.46 9.99 42.75
N VAL A 189 -3.67 10.07 43.81
CA VAL A 189 -2.59 9.17 44.21
C VAL A 189 -3.21 7.88 44.70
N LEU A 190 -2.93 6.74 44.05
CA LEU A 190 -3.14 5.44 44.66
C LEU A 190 -1.92 4.55 44.47
N GLN A 191 -1.29 4.30 45.62
CA GLN A 191 -0.32 3.24 45.88
C GLN A 191 -0.85 1.92 45.36
N ILE A 192 -0.04 1.22 44.56
CA ILE A 192 -0.25 -0.19 44.27
C ILE A 192 0.79 -0.95 45.07
N ASP A 193 0.31 -1.59 46.12
CA ASP A 193 0.99 -2.64 46.86
C ASP A 193 1.41 -3.77 45.91
N GLN A 194 2.72 -3.93 45.78
CA GLN A 194 3.35 -5.09 45.18
C GLN A 194 3.42 -6.22 46.21
N HIS A 195 2.53 -7.20 46.11
CA HIS A 195 2.74 -8.49 46.75
C HIS A 195 2.51 -9.63 45.75
N TYR A 196 3.59 -10.05 45.10
CA TYR A 196 3.90 -11.47 44.90
C TYR A 196 5.41 -11.68 45.08
N HIS A 197 5.73 -12.63 45.95
CA HIS A 197 7.05 -12.91 46.50
C HIS A 197 8.05 -13.38 45.44
N ALA A 198 9.10 -12.58 45.24
CA ALA A 198 10.40 -13.07 44.82
C ALA A 198 11.27 -13.25 46.06
N TYR A 199 11.72 -14.48 46.33
CA TYR A 199 12.87 -14.70 47.18
C TYR A 199 14.07 -13.99 46.54
N SER A 200 14.47 -12.88 47.13
CA SER A 200 15.78 -12.27 46.95
C SER A 200 16.40 -12.17 48.35
N PRO A 201 17.69 -12.51 48.54
CA PRO A 201 18.36 -12.28 49.81
C PRO A 201 18.48 -10.77 50.02
N HIS A 202 17.97 -10.27 51.14
CA HIS A 202 18.20 -8.88 51.52
C HIS A 202 19.68 -8.66 51.92
N PRO A 203 20.31 -7.58 51.44
CA PRO A 203 21.47 -6.99 52.07
C PRO A 203 21.01 -6.26 53.34
N LEU A 204 21.71 -6.49 54.45
CA LEU A 204 21.60 -5.68 55.65
C LEU A 204 22.87 -4.86 55.81
N ASP A 205 22.61 -3.57 56.07
CA ASP A 205 23.52 -2.48 56.32
C ASP A 205 24.50 -2.72 57.49
N PRO A 206 25.55 -1.89 57.58
CA PRO A 206 26.76 -2.17 58.33
C PRO A 206 26.53 -2.15 59.83
N ILE A 207 26.73 -3.29 60.48
CA ILE A 207 26.97 -3.34 61.91
C ILE A 207 28.46 -3.12 62.13
N ASP A 208 28.74 -1.98 62.75
CA ASP A 208 30.00 -1.50 63.29
C ASP A 208 30.63 -2.60 64.16
N LEU A 209 31.66 -3.29 63.62
CA LEU A 209 32.52 -4.18 64.40
C LEU A 209 33.88 -3.49 64.58
N PRO A 210 34.35 -3.31 65.82
CA PRO A 210 35.57 -2.57 66.09
C PRO A 210 36.77 -3.37 65.55
N SER A 211 37.72 -2.64 64.98
CA SER A 211 39.05 -3.16 64.64
C SER A 211 39.66 -3.94 65.81
N PRO A 212 40.10 -5.19 65.62
CA PRO A 212 41.15 -5.75 66.46
C PRO A 212 42.50 -5.32 65.86
N GLN A 213 43.18 -4.47 66.61
CA GLN A 213 44.58 -4.14 66.39
C GLN A 213 45.45 -5.41 66.28
N PRO A 214 46.52 -5.40 65.47
CA PRO A 214 47.49 -6.49 65.43
C PRO A 214 48.38 -6.42 66.66
N GLN A 215 47.93 -6.95 67.82
CA GLN A 215 48.76 -6.92 69.05
C GLN A 215 48.71 -8.16 69.95
N GLN A 216 48.05 -9.28 69.61
CA GLN A 216 48.02 -10.46 70.50
C GLN A 216 48.47 -11.80 69.88
N ALA A 217 48.86 -11.83 68.60
CA ALA A 217 49.49 -13.01 68.00
C ALA A 217 51.00 -13.14 68.31
N HIS A 218 51.63 -12.09 68.86
CA HIS A 218 53.05 -12.12 69.26
C HIS A 218 53.27 -12.62 70.71
N GLN A 219 52.24 -12.82 71.52
CA GLN A 219 52.43 -13.30 72.91
C GLN A 219 52.55 -14.82 73.05
N TRP A 220 51.99 -15.61 72.13
CA TRP A 220 52.04 -17.07 72.22
C TRP A 220 53.31 -17.67 71.59
N ALA A 221 53.84 -17.03 70.53
CA ALA A 221 55.11 -17.41 69.92
C ALA A 221 56.30 -17.08 70.84
N ASP A 222 56.32 -15.87 71.41
CA ASP A 222 57.35 -15.46 72.37
C ASP A 222 57.27 -16.26 73.70
N SER A 223 56.07 -16.71 74.11
CA SER A 223 55.92 -17.57 75.30
C SER A 223 56.31 -19.03 75.06
N LEU A 224 56.29 -19.51 73.80
CA LEU A 224 56.79 -20.83 73.44
C LEU A 224 58.32 -20.79 73.30
N ASP A 225 58.85 -19.74 72.66
CA ASP A 225 60.30 -19.54 72.48
C ASP A 225 61.02 -19.20 73.80
N ASN A 226 60.39 -18.45 74.72
CA ASN A 226 60.94 -18.23 76.06
C ASN A 226 60.90 -19.49 76.93
N LEU A 227 59.92 -20.38 76.73
CA LEU A 227 59.86 -21.67 77.45
C LEU A 227 60.89 -22.66 76.88
N ILE A 228 61.09 -22.65 75.55
CA ILE A 228 62.12 -23.44 74.86
C ILE A 228 63.53 -22.93 75.24
N ALA A 229 63.72 -21.62 75.39
CA ALA A 229 64.97 -21.03 75.88
C ALA A 229 65.24 -21.29 77.37
N ASP A 230 64.20 -21.40 78.21
CA ASP A 230 64.34 -21.73 79.63
C ASP A 230 64.60 -23.23 79.86
N ILE A 231 64.06 -24.09 78.99
CA ILE A 231 64.41 -25.53 78.93
C ILE A 231 65.86 -25.74 78.45
N ASP A 232 66.34 -24.96 77.47
CA ASP A 232 67.74 -25.01 76.99
C ASP A 232 68.74 -24.39 78.00
N SER A 233 68.27 -23.44 78.81
CA SER A 233 68.99 -22.83 79.95
C SER A 233 69.16 -23.79 81.14
N MET A 234 68.19 -24.68 81.39
CA MET A 234 68.24 -25.69 82.47
C MET A 234 68.96 -27.01 82.09
N VAL A 235 69.38 -27.19 80.83
CA VAL A 235 70.10 -28.40 80.35
C VAL A 235 71.62 -28.17 80.24
N LYS A 236 72.19 -27.23 81.00
CA LYS A 236 73.65 -27.14 81.22
C LYS A 236 74.09 -27.91 82.47
N PRO A 237 74.77 -29.07 82.35
CA PRO A 237 75.43 -29.67 83.49
C PRO A 237 76.76 -28.93 83.78
N TYR A 238 76.77 -28.13 84.83
CA TYR A 238 78.00 -27.74 85.52
C TYR A 238 78.20 -28.67 86.73
N SER A 239 78.99 -29.73 86.56
CA SER A 239 79.92 -30.19 87.59
C SER A 239 80.78 -31.33 87.07
N GLN A 240 82.04 -31.22 87.44
CA GLN A 240 83.15 -32.07 87.09
C GLN A 240 83.04 -33.48 87.69
N SER A 241 83.83 -34.37 87.08
CA SER A 241 84.60 -35.43 87.74
C SER A 241 83.99 -36.84 87.75
N LYS A 242 84.73 -37.71 87.04
CA LYS A 242 84.71 -39.18 87.03
C LYS A 242 83.56 -39.86 86.29
N GLU A 243 83.80 -40.19 85.01
CA GLU A 243 83.65 -41.55 84.47
C GLU A 243 83.88 -41.55 82.94
N ASP A 244 85.12 -41.74 82.52
CA ASP A 244 85.51 -41.87 81.10
C ASP A 244 85.53 -43.33 80.59
N LEU A 245 84.76 -44.24 81.21
CA LEU A 245 84.63 -45.62 80.70
C LEU A 245 83.19 -46.07 80.36
N ALA A 246 82.15 -45.33 80.77
CA ALA A 246 80.74 -45.69 80.48
C ALA A 246 80.13 -45.01 79.25
N LYS A 247 80.76 -43.93 78.73
CA LYS A 247 80.23 -43.14 77.60
C LYS A 247 80.29 -43.83 76.23
N ARG A 248 81.19 -44.79 76.00
CA ARG A 248 81.31 -45.46 74.69
C ARG A 248 80.23 -46.52 74.42
N LYS A 249 79.65 -47.15 75.45
CA LYS A 249 78.58 -48.15 75.27
C LYS A 249 77.21 -47.49 75.11
N HIS A 250 76.86 -46.55 75.99
CA HIS A 250 75.59 -45.83 75.87
C HIS A 250 75.53 -44.92 74.65
N SER A 251 76.65 -44.36 74.17
CA SER A 251 76.68 -43.63 72.89
C SER A 251 76.32 -44.52 71.71
N SER A 252 76.77 -45.78 71.68
CA SER A 252 76.45 -46.72 70.61
C SER A 252 74.99 -47.16 70.65
N ASP A 253 74.42 -47.36 71.84
CA ASP A 253 73.02 -47.75 72.01
C ASP A 253 72.07 -46.56 71.73
N ILE A 254 72.44 -45.34 72.14
CA ILE A 254 71.73 -44.10 71.79
C ILE A 254 71.81 -43.84 70.28
N GLU A 255 72.96 -44.07 69.65
CA GLU A 255 73.14 -43.90 68.21
C GLU A 255 72.35 -44.95 67.41
N LEU A 256 72.25 -46.19 67.91
CA LEU A 256 71.37 -47.22 67.35
C LEU A 256 69.90 -46.86 67.48
N LEU A 257 69.48 -46.37 68.65
CA LEU A 257 68.11 -45.91 68.89
C LEU A 257 67.78 -44.70 68.02
N GLN A 258 68.67 -43.72 67.92
CA GLN A 258 68.53 -42.56 67.04
C GLN A 258 68.39 -43.00 65.59
N LYS A 259 69.20 -43.97 65.14
CA LYS A 259 69.12 -44.50 63.77
C LYS A 259 67.84 -45.29 63.52
N GLN A 260 67.28 -45.93 64.54
CA GLN A 260 65.98 -46.60 64.47
C GLN A 260 64.83 -45.59 64.41
N HIS A 261 64.84 -44.59 65.28
CA HIS A 261 63.87 -43.50 65.26
C HIS A 261 63.97 -42.68 63.97
N GLU A 262 65.16 -42.47 63.42
CA GLU A 262 65.37 -41.79 62.14
C GLU A 262 64.78 -42.59 60.98
N LYS A 263 64.90 -43.93 61.02
CA LYS A 263 64.22 -44.80 60.05
C LYS A 263 62.71 -44.73 60.17
N GLU A 264 62.17 -44.82 61.39
CA GLU A 264 60.73 -44.74 61.65
C GLU A 264 60.17 -43.36 61.28
N VAL A 265 60.90 -42.28 61.55
CA VAL A 265 60.54 -40.91 61.14
C VAL A 265 60.60 -40.77 59.63
N ASN A 266 61.60 -41.34 58.95
CA ASN A 266 61.68 -41.31 57.50
C ASN A 266 60.57 -42.15 56.85
N GLU A 267 60.17 -43.26 57.46
CA GLU A 267 59.06 -44.09 57.01
C GLU A 267 57.71 -43.37 57.22
N LEU A 268 57.50 -42.76 58.38
CA LEU A 268 56.32 -41.94 58.66
C LEU A 268 56.24 -40.70 57.76
N LYS A 269 57.38 -40.03 57.49
CA LYS A 269 57.45 -38.93 56.52
C LYS A 269 57.09 -39.39 55.12
N LYS A 270 57.59 -40.55 54.71
CA LYS A 270 57.24 -41.13 53.41
C LYS A 270 55.76 -41.48 53.34
N ARG A 271 55.18 -41.98 54.43
CA ARG A 271 53.76 -42.31 54.52
C ARG A 271 52.87 -41.08 54.52
N ILE A 272 53.27 -40.01 55.22
CA ILE A 272 52.60 -38.71 55.18
C ILE A 272 52.67 -38.13 53.77
N HIS A 273 53.82 -38.19 53.11
CA HIS A 273 53.97 -37.72 51.73
C HIS A 273 53.09 -38.51 50.75
N GLU A 274 53.01 -39.84 50.90
CA GLU A 274 52.10 -40.69 50.12
C GLU A 274 50.63 -40.37 50.41
N LEU A 275 50.26 -40.07 51.66
CA LEU A 275 48.89 -39.68 52.04
C LEU A 275 48.53 -38.27 51.56
N GLU A 276 49.47 -37.33 51.56
CA GLU A 276 49.31 -36.01 50.95
C GLU A 276 49.13 -36.11 49.43
N GLN A 277 49.89 -37.00 48.79
CA GLN A 277 49.82 -37.24 47.34
C GLN A 277 48.56 -38.01 46.92
N THR A 278 48.04 -38.86 47.82
CA THR A 278 46.77 -39.58 47.67
C THR A 278 45.59 -38.86 48.31
N SER A 279 45.78 -37.65 48.86
CA SER A 279 44.71 -36.81 49.40
C SER A 279 43.81 -36.41 48.24
N LEU A 280 42.81 -37.25 48.02
CA LEU A 280 41.71 -37.05 47.08
C LEU A 280 40.93 -35.78 47.45
N GLU A 281 40.99 -35.35 48.71
CA GLU A 281 40.36 -34.12 49.20
C GLU A 281 40.89 -32.88 48.46
N SER A 282 42.20 -32.76 48.26
CA SER A 282 42.78 -31.60 47.55
C SER A 282 42.39 -31.57 46.06
N LYS A 283 42.33 -32.73 45.39
CA LYS A 283 41.88 -32.81 43.98
C LYS A 283 40.37 -32.60 43.83
N VAL A 284 39.58 -33.13 44.77
CA VAL A 284 38.13 -32.93 44.81
C VAL A 284 37.80 -31.47 45.10
N GLU A 285 38.53 -30.80 45.99
CA GLU A 285 38.40 -29.37 46.24
C GLU A 285 38.77 -28.54 45.01
N GLU A 286 39.84 -28.91 44.29
CA GLU A 286 40.24 -28.22 43.06
C GLU A 286 39.21 -28.39 41.93
N ASP A 287 38.66 -29.60 41.76
CA ASP A 287 37.60 -29.88 40.80
C ASP A 287 36.27 -29.21 41.18
N MET A 288 35.96 -29.13 42.48
CA MET A 288 34.79 -28.40 42.99
C MET A 288 34.94 -26.90 42.74
N CYS A 289 36.11 -26.31 43.02
CA CYS A 289 36.40 -24.91 42.69
C CYS A 289 36.25 -24.62 41.20
N LYS A 290 36.76 -25.49 40.32
CA LYS A 290 36.59 -25.34 38.86
C LYS A 290 35.12 -25.39 38.44
N ARG A 291 34.31 -26.25 39.07
CA ARG A 291 32.85 -26.32 38.82
C ARG A 291 32.13 -25.07 39.32
N TYR A 292 32.48 -24.57 40.51
CA TYR A 292 31.90 -23.32 41.02
C TYR A 292 32.26 -22.13 40.12
N GLU A 293 33.50 -22.04 39.65
CA GLU A 293 33.93 -20.97 38.75
C GLU A 293 33.24 -21.07 37.37
N ALA A 294 33.04 -22.30 36.84
CA ALA A 294 32.29 -22.51 35.61
C ALA A 294 30.80 -22.13 35.77
N LEU A 295 30.19 -22.52 36.90
CA LEU A 295 28.80 -22.20 37.21
C LEU A 295 28.59 -20.70 37.44
N GLU A 296 29.57 -20.01 38.05
CA GLU A 296 29.53 -18.56 38.23
C GLU A 296 29.63 -17.83 36.89
N LYS A 297 30.50 -18.29 35.97
CA LYS A 297 30.57 -17.77 34.59
C LYS A 297 29.24 -17.98 33.85
N GLU A 298 28.63 -19.15 33.98
CA GLU A 298 27.32 -19.44 33.37
C GLU A 298 26.23 -18.53 33.96
N HIS A 299 26.22 -18.33 35.28
CA HIS A 299 25.28 -17.44 35.93
C HIS A 299 25.44 -15.98 35.46
N GLN A 300 26.68 -15.50 35.38
CA GLN A 300 26.98 -14.17 34.84
C GLN A 300 26.54 -14.03 33.38
N GLN A 301 26.73 -15.09 32.57
CA GLN A 301 26.29 -15.12 31.18
C GLN A 301 24.77 -15.10 31.06
N LEU A 302 24.06 -15.90 31.85
CA LEU A 302 22.59 -15.92 31.91
C LEU A 302 22.02 -14.57 32.38
N GLN A 303 22.67 -13.91 33.34
CA GLN A 303 22.29 -12.56 33.75
C GLN A 303 22.45 -11.54 32.61
N LEU A 304 23.52 -11.64 31.83
CA LEU A 304 23.74 -10.79 30.67
C LEU A 304 22.67 -11.05 29.59
N GLU A 305 22.36 -12.30 29.32
CA GLU A 305 21.31 -12.68 28.36
C GLU A 305 19.93 -12.18 28.80
N LYS A 306 19.57 -12.34 30.08
CA LYS A 306 18.34 -11.80 30.65
C LYS A 306 18.26 -10.29 30.47
N ARG A 307 19.37 -9.57 30.69
CA ARG A 307 19.44 -8.12 30.48
C ARG A 307 19.23 -7.75 29.01
N GLN A 308 19.83 -8.48 28.09
CA GLN A 308 19.63 -8.29 26.65
C GLN A 308 18.17 -8.57 26.25
N GLN A 309 17.54 -9.60 26.80
CA GLN A 309 16.11 -9.88 26.59
C GLN A 309 15.23 -8.74 27.10
N PHE A 310 15.49 -8.19 28.30
CA PHE A 310 14.76 -7.03 28.81
C PHE A 310 14.90 -5.79 27.91
N GLU A 311 16.09 -5.55 27.37
CA GLU A 311 16.32 -4.44 26.45
C GLU A 311 15.59 -4.64 25.11
N ALA A 312 15.61 -5.86 24.57
CA ALA A 312 14.86 -6.23 23.38
C ALA A 312 13.34 -6.04 23.58
N VAL A 313 12.80 -6.52 24.71
CA VAL A 313 11.38 -6.33 25.06
C VAL A 313 11.04 -4.86 25.22
N LYS A 314 11.92 -4.05 25.83
CA LYS A 314 11.72 -2.60 25.95
C LYS A 314 11.67 -1.93 24.58
N LYS A 315 12.52 -2.35 23.63
CA LYS A 315 12.52 -1.85 22.26
C LYS A 315 11.23 -2.22 21.53
N VAL A 316 10.81 -3.49 21.60
CA VAL A 316 9.55 -3.96 21.00
C VAL A 316 8.36 -3.22 21.60
N LYS A 317 8.32 -3.00 22.92
CA LYS A 317 7.25 -2.21 23.57
C LYS A 317 7.21 -0.77 23.04
N LYS A 318 8.37 -0.15 22.80
CA LYS A 318 8.45 1.19 22.21
C LYS A 318 7.93 1.20 20.76
N GLU A 319 8.29 0.19 19.96
CA GLU A 319 7.79 0.02 18.59
C GLU A 319 6.28 -0.23 18.55
N ILE A 320 5.74 -1.07 19.45
CA ILE A 320 4.30 -1.29 19.59
C ILE A 320 3.58 0.01 19.95
N ASN A 321 4.11 0.78 20.90
CA ASN A 321 3.51 2.07 21.27
C ASN A 321 3.51 3.07 20.10
N ASP A 322 4.58 3.10 19.30
CA ASP A 322 4.63 3.95 18.09
C ASP A 322 3.59 3.51 17.05
N ILE A 323 3.46 2.20 16.82
CA ILE A 323 2.44 1.64 15.92
C ILE A 323 1.03 1.94 16.43
N LEU A 324 0.77 1.83 17.73
CA LEU A 324 -0.52 2.17 18.32
C LEU A 324 -0.85 3.65 18.15
N GLN A 325 0.15 4.53 18.30
CA GLN A 325 -0.03 5.97 18.05
C GLN A 325 -0.31 6.26 16.57
N GLN A 326 0.35 5.56 15.64
CA GLN A 326 0.06 5.67 14.21
C GLN A 326 -1.34 5.14 13.88
N LEU A 327 -1.77 4.05 14.51
CA LEU A 327 -3.10 3.47 14.33
C LEU A 327 -4.18 4.46 14.79
N ASP A 328 -3.99 5.09 15.95
CA ASP A 328 -4.91 6.11 16.47
C ASP A 328 -4.99 7.33 15.54
N GLN A 329 -3.84 7.83 15.05
CA GLN A 329 -3.83 8.90 14.06
C GLN A 329 -4.51 8.52 12.74
N LEU A 330 -4.35 7.28 12.29
CA LEU A 330 -5.03 6.78 11.10
C LEU A 330 -6.53 6.63 11.35
N GLN A 331 -6.95 6.21 12.55
CA GLN A 331 -8.36 6.11 12.93
C GLN A 331 -9.03 7.49 12.90
N ILE A 332 -8.44 8.50 13.52
CA ILE A 332 -8.96 9.88 13.50
C ILE A 332 -9.04 10.42 12.06
N LYS A 333 -8.01 10.17 11.24
CA LYS A 333 -8.02 10.58 9.82
C LYS A 333 -9.11 9.85 9.03
N ASN A 334 -9.30 8.56 9.28
CA ASN A 334 -10.31 7.78 8.58
C ASN A 334 -11.72 8.23 8.98
N GLU A 335 -11.95 8.49 10.27
CA GLU A 335 -13.20 9.07 10.78
C GLU A 335 -13.51 10.41 10.10
N LYS A 336 -12.52 11.30 10.02
CA LYS A 336 -12.66 12.58 9.29
C LYS A 336 -13.02 12.37 7.81
N ILE A 337 -12.35 11.44 7.12
CA ILE A 337 -12.64 11.13 5.72
C ILE A 337 -14.06 10.56 5.58
N THR A 338 -14.51 9.71 6.52
CA THR A 338 -15.88 9.19 6.50
C THR A 338 -16.92 10.28 6.76
N GLN A 339 -16.62 11.26 7.61
CA GLN A 339 -17.49 12.41 7.84
C GLN A 339 -17.61 13.26 6.56
N GLU A 340 -16.49 13.66 5.95
CA GLU A 340 -16.48 14.43 4.70
C GLU A 340 -17.21 13.66 3.56
N LYS A 341 -17.03 12.34 3.51
CA LYS A 341 -17.76 11.47 2.57
C LYS A 341 -19.26 11.50 2.82
N ASN A 342 -19.71 11.41 4.07
CA ASN A 342 -21.13 11.45 4.41
C ASN A 342 -21.75 12.81 4.08
N GLU A 343 -21.07 13.91 4.40
CA GLU A 343 -21.49 15.27 4.04
C GLU A 343 -21.62 15.45 2.52
N ALA A 344 -20.68 14.89 1.74
CA ALA A 344 -20.76 14.90 0.28
C ALA A 344 -21.93 14.06 -0.26
N LEU A 345 -22.23 12.91 0.37
CA LEU A 345 -23.36 12.07 -0.03
C LEU A 345 -24.70 12.74 0.26
N ASP A 346 -24.81 13.46 1.38
CA ASP A 346 -26.01 14.23 1.73
C ASP A 346 -26.24 15.36 0.71
N LEU A 347 -25.18 16.07 0.31
CA LEU A 347 -25.28 17.09 -0.75
C LEU A 347 -25.70 16.49 -2.09
N VAL A 348 -25.13 15.34 -2.47
CA VAL A 348 -25.51 14.63 -3.70
C VAL A 348 -26.98 14.21 -3.65
N HIS A 349 -27.45 13.69 -2.51
CA HIS A 349 -28.85 13.32 -2.34
C HIS A 349 -29.76 14.56 -2.45
N GLN A 350 -29.39 15.68 -1.84
CA GLN A 350 -30.12 16.94 -1.97
C GLN A 350 -30.21 17.40 -3.44
N LEU A 351 -29.09 17.41 -4.17
CA LEU A 351 -29.07 17.74 -5.59
C LEU A 351 -29.93 16.78 -6.42
N GLN A 352 -29.91 15.47 -6.12
CA GLN A 352 -30.78 14.50 -6.79
C GLN A 352 -32.27 14.78 -6.53
N THR A 353 -32.64 15.18 -5.31
CA THR A 353 -34.02 15.58 -5.02
C THR A 353 -34.42 16.85 -5.76
N ASP A 354 -33.52 17.85 -5.84
CA ASP A 354 -33.76 19.08 -6.58
C ASP A 354 -33.90 18.82 -8.09
N MET A 355 -33.06 17.95 -8.66
CA MET A 355 -33.18 17.53 -10.05
C MET A 355 -34.52 16.84 -10.31
N LYS A 356 -34.95 15.90 -9.46
CA LYS A 356 -36.27 15.26 -9.59
C LYS A 356 -37.41 16.27 -9.50
N MET A 357 -37.32 17.24 -8.59
CA MET A 357 -38.31 18.31 -8.44
C MET A 357 -38.34 19.23 -9.66
N LEU A 358 -37.19 19.60 -10.21
CA LEU A 358 -37.07 20.39 -11.43
C LEU A 358 -37.60 19.64 -12.65
N GLU A 359 -37.32 18.34 -12.76
CA GLU A 359 -37.88 17.49 -13.81
C GLU A 359 -39.40 17.40 -13.72
N PHE A 360 -39.95 17.22 -12.51
CA PHE A 360 -41.39 17.23 -12.30
C PHE A 360 -42.01 18.57 -12.69
N LYS A 361 -41.43 19.69 -12.24
CA LYS A 361 -41.86 21.05 -12.62
C LYS A 361 -41.80 21.28 -14.13
N HIS A 362 -40.73 20.84 -14.78
CA HIS A 362 -40.58 20.97 -16.23
C HIS A 362 -41.57 20.10 -17.00
N LYS A 363 -41.84 18.86 -16.53
CA LYS A 363 -42.87 17.97 -17.10
C LYS A 363 -44.26 18.59 -16.94
N ALA A 364 -44.59 19.13 -15.76
CA ALA A 364 -45.85 19.82 -15.51
C ALA A 364 -46.01 21.06 -16.41
N LEU A 365 -44.98 21.91 -16.50
CA LEU A 365 -45.01 23.08 -17.38
C LEU A 365 -45.16 22.69 -18.85
N ARG A 366 -44.50 21.63 -19.32
CA ARG A 366 -44.69 21.09 -20.67
C ARG A 366 -46.13 20.61 -20.90
N GLN A 367 -46.75 19.97 -19.92
CA GLN A 367 -48.15 19.55 -20.01
C GLN A 367 -49.08 20.77 -20.09
N HIS A 368 -48.86 21.80 -19.26
CA HIS A 368 -49.62 23.06 -19.34
C HIS A 368 -49.46 23.76 -20.69
N ILE A 369 -48.25 23.81 -21.26
CA ILE A 369 -48.01 24.36 -22.60
C ILE A 369 -48.75 23.55 -23.66
N ARG A 370 -48.77 22.22 -23.57
CA ARG A 370 -49.55 21.39 -24.51
C ARG A 370 -51.05 21.64 -24.38
N ALA A 371 -51.58 21.73 -23.16
CA ALA A 371 -52.99 22.05 -22.92
C ALA A 371 -53.37 23.41 -23.52
N ALA A 372 -52.56 24.45 -23.26
CA ALA A 372 -52.76 25.78 -23.83
C ALA A 372 -52.58 25.81 -25.37
N LYS A 373 -51.68 25.01 -25.94
CA LYS A 373 -51.50 24.85 -27.40
C LYS A 373 -52.74 24.21 -28.03
N VAL A 374 -53.35 23.23 -27.38
CA VAL A 374 -54.57 22.54 -27.84
C VAL A 374 -55.79 23.45 -27.74
N GLU A 375 -55.94 24.22 -26.66
CA GLU A 375 -57.00 25.25 -26.55
C GLU A 375 -56.84 26.37 -27.59
N SER A 376 -55.61 26.71 -27.99
CA SER A 376 -55.36 27.70 -29.04
C SER A 376 -55.46 27.15 -30.47
N THR A 377 -55.56 25.82 -30.67
CA THR A 377 -55.72 25.22 -32.01
C THR A 377 -57.17 24.92 -32.41
N SER A 378 -58.17 25.19 -31.56
CA SER A 378 -59.60 25.12 -31.96
C SER A 378 -60.08 26.33 -32.77
N THR A 379 -59.24 27.36 -32.93
CA THR A 379 -59.60 28.60 -33.67
C THR A 379 -58.40 29.15 -34.45
N SER A 380 -57.95 28.44 -35.48
CA SER A 380 -57.41 29.03 -36.72
C SER A 380 -56.76 27.95 -37.59
N SER A 381 -57.36 27.76 -38.75
CA SER A 381 -56.73 27.12 -39.89
C SER A 381 -55.73 28.09 -40.52
N SER A 382 -54.70 27.52 -41.15
CA SER A 382 -53.72 28.14 -42.06
C SER A 382 -52.44 28.70 -41.44
N ASP A 383 -51.36 28.07 -41.89
CA ASP A 383 -50.11 28.70 -42.29
C ASP A 383 -48.94 28.78 -41.30
N SER A 384 -47.74 28.61 -41.89
CA SER A 384 -46.40 28.83 -41.34
C SER A 384 -45.79 27.74 -40.44
N GLN A 385 -45.14 26.80 -41.12
CA GLN A 385 -43.89 26.19 -40.67
C GLN A 385 -42.90 27.29 -40.24
N ARG A 386 -42.67 27.46 -38.94
CA ARG A 386 -41.41 27.90 -38.32
C ARG A 386 -41.59 27.94 -36.80
N SER A 387 -40.52 27.59 -36.09
CA SER A 387 -40.36 27.67 -34.62
C SER A 387 -40.67 26.40 -33.83
N SER A 388 -39.93 25.33 -34.12
CA SER A 388 -39.57 24.30 -33.15
C SER A 388 -38.09 24.47 -32.78
N ALA A 389 -37.79 25.37 -31.84
CA ALA A 389 -36.45 25.52 -31.25
C ALA A 389 -36.58 25.91 -29.78
N LEU A 390 -36.66 24.89 -28.92
CA LEU A 390 -36.18 24.84 -27.52
C LEU A 390 -36.48 23.43 -26.97
N THR A 391 -36.10 22.44 -27.76
CA THR A 391 -35.62 21.18 -27.24
C THR A 391 -34.21 21.12 -27.78
N VAL A 392 -33.23 20.86 -26.94
CA VAL A 392 -31.89 20.49 -27.39
C VAL A 392 -31.88 18.97 -27.51
N PRO A 393 -32.23 18.39 -28.67
CA PRO A 393 -31.66 17.13 -29.09
C PRO A 393 -30.15 17.32 -29.25
N TRP A 394 -29.40 16.54 -28.48
CA TRP A 394 -27.98 16.28 -28.73
C TRP A 394 -27.84 15.46 -30.00
N ASP A 395 -28.14 16.02 -31.17
CA ASP A 395 -27.76 15.50 -32.47
C ASP A 395 -28.09 16.55 -33.54
N TYR A 396 -27.29 16.60 -34.61
CA TYR A 396 -27.35 17.55 -35.74
C TYR A 396 -26.65 18.92 -35.57
N ASN A 397 -25.35 18.92 -35.22
CA ASN A 397 -24.31 19.86 -35.73
C ASN A 397 -22.95 19.73 -35.02
N THR A 398 -22.72 18.66 -34.27
CA THR A 398 -21.35 18.26 -33.94
C THR A 398 -20.67 17.78 -35.22
N LEU A 399 -19.61 18.48 -35.63
CA LEU A 399 -18.69 18.06 -36.69
C LEU A 399 -18.40 16.56 -36.52
N LYS A 400 -18.93 15.72 -37.41
CA LYS A 400 -18.63 14.29 -37.40
C LYS A 400 -17.13 14.14 -37.71
N PRO A 401 -16.35 13.41 -36.90
CA PRO A 401 -14.93 13.23 -37.17
C PRO A 401 -14.73 12.43 -38.47
N SER A 402 -14.30 13.11 -39.54
CA SER A 402 -13.78 12.43 -40.72
C SER A 402 -12.33 12.02 -40.46
N ILE A 403 -12.00 10.77 -40.78
CA ILE A 403 -10.68 10.16 -40.57
C ILE A 403 -9.63 10.71 -41.56
N HIS A 404 -10.04 11.58 -42.50
CA HIS A 404 -9.21 12.07 -43.61
C HIS A 404 -9.17 13.60 -43.79
N GLY A 405 -9.57 14.38 -42.77
CA GLY A 405 -9.44 15.84 -42.81
C GLY A 405 -7.98 16.31 -42.66
N ILE A 406 -7.62 17.40 -43.35
CA ILE A 406 -6.28 18.03 -43.27
C ILE A 406 -5.97 18.49 -41.84
N ILE A 407 -6.99 18.95 -41.12
CA ILE A 407 -6.89 19.38 -39.73
C ILE A 407 -7.18 18.19 -38.82
N SER A 408 -6.23 17.86 -37.94
CA SER A 408 -6.37 16.74 -37.02
C SER A 408 -7.51 16.98 -36.02
N TYR A 409 -8.32 15.96 -35.76
CA TYR A 409 -9.31 16.00 -34.67
C TYR A 409 -8.67 16.34 -33.30
N LYS A 410 -7.41 15.92 -33.09
CA LYS A 410 -6.66 16.22 -31.87
C LYS A 410 -6.41 17.73 -31.69
N THR A 411 -6.15 18.47 -32.77
CA THR A 411 -5.90 19.92 -32.70
C THR A 411 -7.20 20.70 -32.51
N VAL A 412 -8.31 20.24 -33.09
CA VAL A 412 -9.65 20.84 -32.85
C VAL A 412 -10.09 20.67 -31.40
N LEU A 413 -9.91 19.47 -30.82
CA LEU A 413 -10.19 19.25 -29.40
C LEU A 413 -9.28 20.07 -28.49
N ALA A 414 -7.98 20.15 -28.81
CA ALA A 414 -7.05 20.98 -28.06
C ALA A 414 -7.48 22.46 -28.10
N TYR A 415 -7.88 22.97 -29.26
CA TYR A 415 -8.41 24.33 -29.40
C TYR A 415 -9.63 24.57 -28.51
N GLN A 416 -10.59 23.64 -28.49
CA GLN A 416 -11.78 23.75 -27.64
C GLN A 416 -11.41 23.83 -26.16
N ILE A 417 -10.57 22.90 -25.67
CA ILE A 417 -10.15 22.84 -24.27
C ILE A 417 -9.46 24.14 -23.86
N HIS A 418 -8.55 24.64 -24.69
CA HIS A 418 -7.81 25.86 -24.37
C HIS A 418 -8.63 27.15 -24.54
N ALA A 419 -9.65 27.16 -25.41
CA ALA A 419 -10.62 28.25 -25.49
C ALA A 419 -11.51 28.30 -24.22
N GLU A 420 -11.94 27.14 -23.72
CA GLU A 420 -12.70 27.05 -22.46
C GLU A 420 -11.84 27.45 -21.25
N GLU A 421 -10.58 27.00 -21.20
CA GLU A 421 -9.60 27.40 -20.18
C GLU A 421 -9.34 28.92 -20.22
N PHE A 422 -9.21 29.49 -21.42
CA PHE A 422 -9.03 30.92 -21.62
C PHE A 422 -10.22 31.73 -21.08
N VAL A 423 -11.45 31.33 -21.40
CA VAL A 423 -12.66 32.00 -20.92
C VAL A 423 -12.80 31.89 -19.40
N LYS A 424 -12.39 30.77 -18.81
CA LYS A 424 -12.36 30.59 -17.35
C LYS A 424 -11.35 31.52 -16.70
N SER A 425 -10.14 31.65 -17.26
CA SER A 425 -9.11 32.57 -16.75
C SER A 425 -9.44 34.04 -17.01
N ALA A 426 -10.16 34.37 -18.08
CA ALA A 426 -10.63 35.73 -18.34
C ALA A 426 -11.61 36.23 -17.26
N ARG A 427 -12.28 35.32 -16.56
CA ARG A 427 -13.22 35.60 -15.47
C ARG A 427 -12.62 35.40 -14.07
N SER A 428 -11.33 35.07 -13.96
CA SER A 428 -10.67 34.98 -12.66
C SER A 428 -10.44 36.36 -12.05
N SER A 429 -10.22 36.41 -10.73
CA SER A 429 -9.98 37.66 -10.00
C SER A 429 -8.70 38.37 -10.46
N ASP A 430 -7.72 37.61 -10.95
CA ASP A 430 -6.41 38.12 -11.36
C ASP A 430 -6.31 38.21 -12.90
N ARG A 431 -6.37 39.44 -13.42
CA ARG A 431 -6.35 39.70 -14.88
C ARG A 431 -5.06 39.26 -15.58
N SER A 432 -3.97 39.05 -14.84
CA SER A 432 -2.69 38.55 -15.35
C SER A 432 -2.74 37.07 -15.73
N ASP A 433 -3.69 36.31 -15.21
CA ASP A 433 -3.82 34.87 -15.45
C ASP A 433 -4.16 34.55 -16.91
N ILE A 434 -4.71 35.51 -17.65
CA ILE A 434 -5.10 35.36 -19.06
C ILE A 434 -3.89 35.11 -19.98
N ILE A 435 -2.69 35.57 -19.60
CA ILE A 435 -1.51 35.54 -20.47
C ILE A 435 -1.08 34.10 -20.77
N ARG A 436 -1.25 33.17 -19.81
CA ARG A 436 -0.86 31.77 -19.99
C ARG A 436 -1.81 31.03 -20.95
N PRO A 437 -3.14 31.02 -20.75
CA PRO A 437 -4.08 30.46 -21.72
C PRO A 437 -4.02 31.13 -23.09
N MET A 438 -3.79 32.45 -23.15
CA MET A 438 -3.57 33.16 -24.43
C MET A 438 -2.40 32.55 -25.21
N LYS A 439 -1.25 32.31 -24.56
CA LYS A 439 -0.08 31.69 -25.21
C LYS A 439 -0.38 30.26 -25.70
N SER A 440 -1.09 29.47 -24.90
CA SER A 440 -1.51 28.11 -25.29
C SER A 440 -2.43 28.14 -26.50
N LEU A 441 -3.43 29.03 -26.50
CA LEU A 441 -4.38 29.18 -27.61
C LEU A 441 -3.69 29.65 -28.89
N VAL A 442 -2.74 30.59 -28.80
CA VAL A 442 -1.94 31.05 -29.94
C VAL A 442 -1.07 29.92 -30.50
N SER A 443 -0.46 29.10 -29.63
CA SER A 443 0.31 27.93 -30.07
C SER A 443 -0.54 26.98 -30.89
N ILE A 444 -1.77 26.70 -30.46
CA ILE A 444 -2.68 25.78 -31.15
C ILE A 444 -3.20 26.40 -32.45
N CYS A 445 -3.50 27.69 -32.47
CA CYS A 445 -3.87 28.39 -33.71
C CYS A 445 -2.72 28.36 -34.73
N LYS A 446 -1.47 28.41 -34.25
CA LYS A 446 -0.28 28.23 -35.08
C LYS A 446 -0.16 26.79 -35.58
N ASP A 447 -0.40 25.80 -34.73
CA ASP A 447 -0.39 24.38 -35.12
C ASP A 447 -1.48 24.07 -36.16
N ILE A 448 -2.67 24.67 -36.04
CA ILE A 448 -3.75 24.57 -37.03
C ILE A 448 -3.30 25.20 -38.36
N SER A 449 -2.69 26.38 -38.31
CA SER A 449 -2.19 27.05 -39.52
C SER A 449 -1.07 26.23 -40.21
N GLN A 450 -0.17 25.65 -39.42
CA GLN A 450 0.94 24.81 -39.87
C GLN A 450 0.44 23.51 -40.53
N GLN A 451 -0.54 22.82 -39.93
CA GLN A 451 -1.13 21.61 -40.53
C GLN A 451 -1.75 21.86 -41.89
N VAL A 452 -2.27 23.07 -42.10
CA VAL A 452 -2.83 23.47 -43.38
C VAL A 452 -1.74 23.91 -44.36
N ASP A 453 -0.68 24.57 -43.88
CA ASP A 453 0.49 24.93 -44.70
C ASP A 453 1.25 23.71 -45.24
N ASP A 454 1.27 22.61 -44.49
CA ASP A 454 1.91 21.35 -44.87
C ASP A 454 1.04 20.51 -45.84
N SER A 455 -0.17 20.98 -46.18
CA SER A 455 -1.08 20.31 -47.13
C SER A 455 -0.86 20.76 -48.58
N ASP A 456 -1.31 19.96 -49.56
CA ASP A 456 -1.17 20.26 -51.01
C ASP A 456 -1.71 21.64 -51.42
N ILE A 457 -2.64 22.20 -50.64
CA ILE A 457 -3.18 23.57 -50.79
C ILE A 457 -2.13 24.64 -50.44
N GLY A 458 -1.30 24.42 -49.43
CA GLY A 458 -0.17 25.28 -49.08
C GLY A 458 0.99 25.19 -50.10
N HIS A 459 1.19 24.01 -50.70
CA HIS A 459 2.15 23.82 -51.80
C HIS A 459 1.73 24.54 -53.09
N ALA A 460 0.42 24.58 -53.40
CA ALA A 460 -0.14 25.39 -54.48
C ALA A 460 0.00 26.91 -54.23
N GLU A 461 -0.05 27.33 -52.96
CA GLU A 461 0.17 28.74 -52.57
C GLU A 461 1.63 29.19 -52.78
N ARG A 462 2.61 28.32 -52.51
CA ARG A 462 4.05 28.63 -52.72
C ARG A 462 4.45 28.66 -54.19
N SER A 463 3.89 27.78 -55.02
CA SER A 463 4.22 27.69 -56.44
C SER A 463 3.59 28.81 -57.28
N HIS A 464 2.39 29.29 -56.93
CA HIS A 464 1.72 30.37 -57.66
C HIS A 464 2.34 31.77 -57.39
N VAL A 465 3.21 31.92 -56.39
CA VAL A 465 3.91 33.20 -56.12
C VAL A 465 5.16 33.36 -57.01
N GLU A 466 5.65 32.29 -57.64
CA GLU A 466 6.85 32.34 -58.51
C GLU A 466 6.56 32.39 -60.02
N VAL A 467 5.31 32.29 -60.47
CA VAL A 467 5.00 32.35 -61.90
C VAL A 467 4.74 33.79 -62.33
N ASP A 468 5.85 34.42 -62.72
CA ASP A 468 5.91 35.60 -63.54
C ASP A 468 5.01 35.47 -64.78
N ASP A 469 4.50 36.63 -65.19
CA ASP A 469 3.67 36.90 -66.35
C ASP A 469 4.24 36.25 -67.63
N ARG A 470 3.73 35.07 -68.04
CA ARG A 470 3.60 34.56 -69.43
C ARG A 470 3.33 33.05 -69.46
N VAL A 471 2.15 32.68 -69.97
CA VAL A 471 1.94 31.78 -71.13
C VAL A 471 0.48 31.28 -71.12
N LEU A 472 -0.18 31.54 -72.24
CA LEU A 472 -1.53 31.11 -72.62
C LEU A 472 -1.63 29.60 -72.82
N GLY A 473 -2.78 29.00 -72.50
CA GLY A 473 -3.19 27.73 -73.12
C GLY A 473 -4.23 26.89 -72.37
N ASN A 474 -5.50 27.20 -72.56
CA ASN A 474 -6.63 26.27 -72.74
C ASN A 474 -6.78 25.02 -71.84
N GLU A 475 -7.44 25.14 -70.68
CA GLU A 475 -8.28 24.08 -70.05
C GLU A 475 -9.45 24.74 -69.25
N GLU A 476 -10.44 25.29 -69.94
CA GLU A 476 -11.34 26.33 -69.38
C GLU A 476 -12.47 25.89 -68.41
N ASN A 477 -12.54 24.68 -67.85
CA ASN A 477 -13.70 24.33 -67.00
C ASN A 477 -13.46 23.63 -65.65
N GLU A 478 -12.31 23.00 -65.37
CA GLU A 478 -12.03 22.40 -64.04
C GLU A 478 -11.18 23.32 -63.13
N ASP A 479 -10.34 24.19 -63.70
CA ASP A 479 -9.42 25.07 -62.95
C ASP A 479 -10.09 26.28 -62.27
N VAL A 480 -11.29 26.66 -62.71
CA VAL A 480 -12.01 27.81 -62.14
C VAL A 480 -12.54 27.50 -60.74
N SER A 481 -12.91 26.25 -60.47
CA SER A 481 -13.44 25.83 -59.17
C SER A 481 -12.35 25.70 -58.11
N THR A 482 -11.17 25.18 -58.50
CA THR A 482 -9.99 25.09 -57.62
C THR A 482 -9.43 26.48 -57.31
N SER A 483 -9.39 27.39 -58.29
CA SER A 483 -8.99 28.80 -58.09
C SER A 483 -9.89 29.54 -57.10
N LYS A 484 -11.22 29.35 -57.16
CA LYS A 484 -12.17 29.99 -56.24
C LYS A 484 -12.06 29.47 -54.80
N VAL A 485 -11.79 28.16 -54.63
CA VAL A 485 -11.56 27.55 -53.32
C VAL A 485 -10.25 28.06 -52.71
N LEU A 486 -9.20 28.19 -53.51
CA LEU A 486 -7.92 28.77 -53.09
C LEU A 486 -8.02 30.25 -52.71
N GLU A 487 -8.78 31.05 -53.45
CA GLU A 487 -9.01 32.46 -53.13
C GLU A 487 -9.82 32.63 -51.84
N ARG A 488 -10.86 31.80 -51.64
CA ARG A 488 -11.64 31.76 -50.40
C ARG A 488 -10.78 31.33 -49.21
N TYR A 489 -9.91 30.33 -49.40
CA TYR A 489 -8.94 29.90 -48.39
C TYR A 489 -7.97 31.02 -48.01
N ARG A 490 -7.37 31.73 -48.98
CA ARG A 490 -6.48 32.88 -48.73
C ARG A 490 -7.17 33.99 -47.92
N SER A 491 -8.43 34.28 -48.25
CA SER A 491 -9.23 35.26 -47.51
C SER A 491 -9.46 34.83 -46.05
N ILE A 492 -9.91 33.59 -45.83
CA ILE A 492 -10.14 33.03 -44.49
C ILE A 492 -8.84 32.95 -43.69
N ARG A 493 -7.73 32.54 -44.30
CA ARG A 493 -6.40 32.50 -43.69
C ARG A 493 -5.95 33.90 -43.22
N ARG A 494 -6.11 34.91 -44.07
CA ARG A 494 -5.78 36.30 -43.72
C ARG A 494 -6.65 36.81 -42.58
N GLN A 495 -7.94 36.48 -42.60
CA GLN A 495 -8.88 36.83 -41.52
C GLN A 495 -8.53 36.11 -40.21
N PHE A 496 -8.12 34.85 -40.27
CA PHE A 496 -7.70 34.05 -39.11
C PHE A 496 -6.47 34.66 -38.44
N ALA A 497 -5.44 35.02 -39.23
CA ALA A 497 -4.24 35.69 -38.72
C ALA A 497 -4.54 37.08 -38.12
N THR A 498 -5.42 37.84 -38.76
CA THR A 498 -5.83 39.18 -38.28
C THR A 498 -6.60 39.06 -36.96
N ASN A 499 -7.55 38.13 -36.85
CA ASN A 499 -8.33 37.91 -35.63
C ASN A 499 -7.47 37.35 -34.49
N LEU A 500 -6.48 36.51 -34.80
CA LEU A 500 -5.51 36.05 -33.80
C LEU A 500 -4.69 37.21 -33.23
N TYR A 501 -4.23 38.13 -34.10
CA TYR A 501 -3.53 39.34 -33.67
C TYR A 501 -4.43 40.24 -32.81
N GLN A 502 -5.69 40.45 -33.22
CA GLN A 502 -6.67 41.21 -32.46
C GLN A 502 -6.94 40.59 -31.08
N LEU A 503 -7.04 39.26 -30.98
CA LEU A 503 -7.18 38.57 -29.70
C LEU A 503 -5.97 38.80 -28.80
N VAL A 504 -4.74 38.68 -29.33
CA VAL A 504 -3.51 38.92 -28.55
C VAL A 504 -3.46 40.36 -28.04
N LEU A 505 -3.80 41.35 -28.88
CA LEU A 505 -3.87 42.75 -28.46
C LEU A 505 -4.95 42.99 -27.40
N ALA A 506 -6.13 42.37 -27.57
CA ALA A 506 -7.22 42.42 -26.60
C ALA A 506 -6.80 41.85 -25.24
N CYS A 507 -6.07 40.72 -25.24
CA CYS A 507 -5.55 40.10 -24.02
C CYS A 507 -4.50 40.97 -23.33
N GLN A 508 -3.58 41.57 -24.10
CA GLN A 508 -2.57 42.47 -23.56
C GLN A 508 -3.21 43.73 -22.96
N SER A 509 -4.21 44.29 -23.65
CA SER A 509 -4.96 45.45 -23.17
C SER A 509 -5.83 45.10 -21.95
N PHE A 510 -6.35 43.87 -21.84
CA PHE A 510 -7.07 43.39 -20.66
C PHE A 510 -6.13 43.20 -19.45
N ALA A 511 -4.94 42.65 -19.67
CA ALA A 511 -3.95 42.43 -18.62
C ALA A 511 -3.29 43.73 -18.13
N TYR A 512 -2.89 44.62 -19.05
CA TYR A 512 -2.17 45.86 -18.72
C TYR A 512 -3.07 47.09 -18.59
N GLY A 513 -4.34 47.01 -18.99
CA GLY A 513 -5.26 48.15 -19.02
C GLY A 513 -5.84 48.55 -17.67
N SER A 514 -5.29 48.06 -16.54
CA SER A 514 -5.67 48.41 -15.17
C SER A 514 -7.18 48.40 -14.85
N GLY A 515 -7.98 47.66 -15.63
CA GLY A 515 -9.43 47.49 -15.43
C GLY A 515 -10.32 48.39 -16.24
N VAL A 516 -9.73 49.18 -17.14
CA VAL A 516 -10.46 50.03 -18.08
C VAL A 516 -10.96 49.22 -19.29
N TYR A 517 -10.28 48.11 -19.60
CA TYR A 517 -10.66 47.25 -20.73
C TYR A 517 -11.84 46.32 -20.38
N PRO A 518 -12.97 46.37 -21.10
CA PRO A 518 -14.15 45.58 -20.78
C PRO A 518 -13.99 44.11 -21.22
N LEU A 519 -14.46 43.19 -20.37
CA LEU A 519 -14.46 41.74 -20.65
C LEU A 519 -15.21 41.39 -21.96
N ASN A 520 -16.27 42.12 -22.28
CA ASN A 520 -17.08 41.86 -23.48
C ASN A 520 -16.28 41.99 -24.79
N LEU A 521 -15.27 42.88 -24.82
CA LEU A 521 -14.44 43.07 -26.01
C LEU A 521 -13.45 41.92 -26.20
N LEU A 522 -13.01 41.32 -25.09
CA LEU A 522 -12.22 40.10 -25.08
C LEU A 522 -13.03 38.90 -25.58
N ASP A 523 -14.24 38.72 -25.03
CA ASP A 523 -15.15 37.64 -25.44
C ASP A 523 -15.57 37.79 -26.92
N SER A 524 -15.79 39.01 -27.40
CA SER A 524 -16.07 39.29 -28.82
C SER A 524 -14.87 38.94 -29.72
N SER A 525 -13.64 39.24 -29.29
CA SER A 525 -12.43 38.92 -30.06
C SER A 525 -12.22 37.41 -30.19
N LEU A 526 -12.49 36.66 -29.10
CA LEU A 526 -12.46 35.20 -29.13
C LEU A 526 -13.57 34.63 -30.02
N GLY A 527 -14.79 35.20 -29.96
CA GLY A 527 -15.91 34.80 -30.82
C GLY A 527 -15.64 34.99 -32.30
N HIS A 528 -14.98 36.08 -32.70
CA HIS A 528 -14.57 36.28 -34.10
C HIS A 528 -13.49 35.27 -34.52
N LEU A 529 -12.53 34.95 -33.64
CA LEU A 529 -11.53 33.93 -33.91
C LEU A 529 -12.15 32.53 -34.08
N THR A 530 -13.08 32.14 -33.19
CA THR A 530 -13.75 30.84 -33.26
C THR A 530 -14.63 30.72 -34.50
N SER A 531 -15.32 31.79 -34.92
CA SER A 531 -16.09 31.81 -36.16
C SER A 531 -15.20 31.51 -37.38
N VAL A 532 -14.06 32.20 -37.49
CA VAL A 532 -13.12 31.98 -38.60
C VAL A 532 -12.42 30.62 -38.50
N ALA A 533 -12.16 30.12 -37.28
CA ALA A 533 -11.65 28.77 -37.06
C ALA A 533 -12.63 27.70 -37.55
N ILE A 534 -13.93 27.90 -37.30
CA ILE A 534 -14.99 27.00 -37.79
C ILE A 534 -15.08 27.06 -39.31
N GLU A 535 -15.02 28.25 -39.93
CA GLU A 535 -15.01 28.38 -41.39
C GLU A 535 -13.78 27.69 -42.02
N LEU A 536 -12.61 27.81 -41.38
CA LEU A 536 -11.38 27.13 -41.81
C LEU A 536 -11.51 25.60 -41.70
N VAL A 537 -12.07 25.11 -40.59
CA VAL A 537 -12.34 23.68 -40.37
C VAL A 537 -13.44 23.15 -41.30
N GLN A 538 -14.44 23.95 -41.64
CA GLN A 538 -15.48 23.56 -42.60
C GLN A 538 -14.93 23.47 -44.03
N LEU A 539 -14.00 24.34 -44.41
CA LEU A 539 -13.40 24.33 -45.74
C LEU A 539 -12.37 23.20 -45.93
N LEU A 540 -11.64 22.82 -44.87
CA LEU A 540 -10.49 21.89 -44.93
C LEU A 540 -10.70 20.56 -44.20
N GLY A 541 -11.70 20.50 -43.31
CA GLY A 541 -11.93 19.39 -42.39
C GLY A 541 -13.16 18.53 -42.71
N VAL A 542 -13.84 18.76 -43.83
CA VAL A 542 -14.98 17.94 -44.25
C VAL A 542 -14.97 17.78 -45.78
N TYR A 543 -14.18 16.83 -46.29
CA TYR A 543 -14.61 16.13 -47.50
C TYR A 543 -15.58 15.02 -47.04
N GLU A 544 -16.79 15.05 -47.60
CA GLU A 544 -17.76 13.94 -47.52
C GLU A 544 -17.15 12.62 -48.02
#